data_AF-A0A7J4TMJ5-F1
#
_entry.id   AF-A0A7J4TMJ5-F1
#
_cell.length_a   1.000
_cell.length_b   1.000
_cell.length_c   1.000
_cell.angle_alpha   90.00
_cell.angle_beta   90.00
_cell.angle_gamma   90.00
#
_symmetry.space_group_name_H-M   'P 1'
#
loop_
_entity.id
_entity.type
_entity.pdbx_description
1 polymer ?
#
loop_
_entity_poly.entity_id
_entity_poly.type
_entity_poly.pdbx_seq_one_letter_code
_entity_poly.pdbx_strand_id
1 'polypeptide(L)' 'PGTIRGDFGMDMGFNMIHGSDAAETAEFELGLWFPEGLMEWDQTITAWVYE' A
#
# COMPACT_ATOMS: atom_id res chain seq x y z
N PRO A 1 -13.63 6.43 13.27
CA PRO A 1 -14.09 5.09 12.81
C PRO A 1 -14.14 5.05 11.28
N GLY A 2 -13.61 4.01 10.64
CA GLY A 2 -13.57 3.81 9.18
C GLY A 2 -12.19 3.83 8.53
N THR A 3 -11.12 4.14 9.28
CA THR A 3 -9.73 3.94 8.82
C THR A 3 -9.13 2.73 9.54
N ILE A 4 -8.18 2.04 8.91
CA ILE A 4 -7.55 0.83 9.48
C ILE A 4 -7.04 1.08 10.90
N ARG A 5 -6.29 2.16 11.13
CA ARG A 5 -5.77 2.50 12.47
C ARG A 5 -6.84 2.99 13.43
N GLY A 6 -7.89 3.66 12.94
CA GLY A 6 -8.99 4.12 13.77
C GLY A 6 -9.86 2.97 14.31
N ASP A 7 -9.95 1.87 13.56
CA ASP A 7 -10.77 0.71 13.91
C ASP A 7 -9.95 -0.40 14.60
N PHE A 8 -8.66 -0.55 14.28
CA PHE A 8 -7.82 -1.66 14.75
C PHE A 8 -6.50 -1.26 15.43
N GLY A 9 -6.13 0.02 15.42
CA GLY A 9 -4.93 0.50 16.11
C GLY A 9 -5.14 0.59 17.62
N MET A 10 -4.14 0.18 18.39
CA MET A 10 -4.20 0.28 19.87
C MET A 10 -3.46 1.53 20.37
N ASP A 11 -2.24 1.73 19.90
CA ASP A 11 -1.41 2.89 20.22
C ASP A 11 -0.44 3.19 19.07
N MET A 12 0.46 4.16 19.26
CA MET A 12 1.42 4.58 18.24
C MET A 12 2.44 3.50 17.86
N GLY A 13 2.85 2.64 18.80
CA GLY A 13 3.79 1.54 18.56
C GLY A 13 3.11 0.29 18.01
N PHE A 14 1.81 0.11 18.29
CA PHE A 14 0.98 -1.00 17.81
C PHE A 14 -0.12 -0.48 16.87
N ASN A 15 0.30 0.10 15.75
CA ASN A 15 -0.59 0.78 14.79
C ASN A 15 -0.91 -0.04 13.53
N MET A 16 -0.67 -1.35 13.59
CA MET A 16 -1.04 -2.40 12.61
C MET A 16 -0.32 -2.38 11.25
N ILE A 17 -0.25 -1.23 10.58
CA ILE A 17 0.19 -1.14 9.17
C ILE A 17 1.23 -0.05 8.94
N HIS A 18 2.08 -0.25 7.94
CA HIS A 18 2.96 0.76 7.32
C HIS A 18 2.49 1.05 5.90
N GLY A 19 2.76 2.26 5.42
CA GLY A 19 2.62 2.66 4.02
C GLY A 19 3.62 3.76 3.73
N SER A 20 4.25 3.72 2.56
CA SER A 20 5.22 4.72 2.14
C SER A 20 4.59 6.12 2.18
N ASP A 21 5.37 7.12 2.58
CA ASP A 21 4.89 8.47 2.85
C ASP A 21 4.96 9.42 1.63
N ALA A 22 5.69 9.03 0.58
CA ALA A 22 5.87 9.78 -0.66
C ALA A 22 6.14 8.84 -1.85
N ALA A 23 6.11 9.37 -3.07
CA ALA A 23 6.41 8.59 -4.28
C ALA A 23 7.88 8.11 -4.29
N GLU A 24 8.79 8.98 -3.87
CA GLU A 24 10.23 8.69 -3.82
C GLU A 24 10.56 7.59 -2.79
N THR A 25 9.89 7.61 -1.63
CA THR A 25 10.07 6.57 -0.60
C THR A 25 9.39 5.27 -0.99
N ALA A 26 8.26 5.33 -1.72
CA ALA A 26 7.61 4.14 -2.28
C ALA A 26 8.50 3.44 -3.30
N GLU A 27 9.14 4.18 -4.22
CA GLU A 27 10.06 3.59 -5.21
C GLU A 27 11.25 2.91 -4.53
N PHE A 28 11.82 3.55 -3.50
CA PHE A 28 12.89 2.96 -2.69
C PHE A 28 12.44 1.67 -1.97
N GLU A 29 11.31 1.71 -1.27
CA GLU A 29 10.79 0.55 -0.53
C GLU A 29 10.41 -0.60 -1.46
N LEU A 30 9.80 -0.32 -2.62
CA LEU A 30 9.49 -1.36 -3.62
C LEU A 30 10.75 -2.08 -4.11
N GLY A 31 11.82 -1.34 -4.42
CA GLY A 31 13.10 -1.94 -4.82
C GLY A 31 13.80 -2.71 -3.69
N LEU A 32 13.60 -2.31 -2.44
CA LEU A 32 14.14 -3.00 -1.27
C LEU A 32 13.43 -4.33 -0.99
N TRP A 33 12.09 -4.34 -1.02
CA TRP A 33 11.28 -5.48 -0.58
C TRP A 33 10.92 -6.45 -1.71
N PHE A 34 10.85 -5.98 -2.96
CA PHE A 34 10.52 -6.78 -4.14
C PHE A 34 11.61 -6.65 -5.21
N PRO A 35 12.85 -7.09 -4.92
CA PRO A 35 13.97 -6.91 -5.84
C PRO A 35 13.81 -7.68 -7.16
N GLU A 36 12.98 -8.72 -7.18
CA GLU A 36 12.62 -9.47 -8.39
C GLU A 36 11.58 -8.75 -9.27
N GLY A 37 11.03 -7.62 -8.78
CA GLY A 37 10.02 -6.83 -9.47
C GLY A 37 8.58 -7.23 -9.13
N LEU A 38 7.65 -6.75 -9.96
CA LEU A 38 6.21 -6.90 -9.75
C LEU A 38 5.59 -7.91 -10.72
N MET A 39 4.47 -8.50 -10.31
CA MET A 39 3.67 -9.35 -11.19
C MET A 39 2.74 -8.49 -12.06
N GLU A 40 2.86 -8.64 -13.38
CA GLU A 40 1.94 -8.01 -14.33
C GLU A 40 0.63 -8.80 -14.45
N TRP A 41 -0.49 -8.09 -14.51
CA TRP A 41 -1.81 -8.69 -14.72
C TRP A 41 -2.83 -7.68 -15.26
N ASP A 42 -3.83 -8.20 -15.98
CA ASP A 42 -4.94 -7.42 -16.51
C ASP A 42 -6.15 -7.47 -15.57
N GLN A 43 -6.49 -6.35 -14.94
CA GLN A 43 -7.67 -6.28 -14.08
C GLN A 43 -8.93 -6.03 -14.90
N THR A 44 -9.84 -7.00 -14.95
CA THR A 44 -11.11 -6.87 -15.67
C THR A 44 -11.96 -5.69 -15.20
N ILE A 45 -11.82 -5.29 -13.93
CA ILE A 45 -12.59 -4.19 -13.35
C ILE A 45 -12.05 -2.81 -13.73
N THR A 46 -10.83 -2.69 -14.28
CA THR A 46 -10.19 -1.40 -14.59
C THR A 46 -11.08 -0.50 -15.44
N ALA A 47 -11.84 -1.08 -16.38
CA ALA A 47 -12.77 -0.37 -17.26
C ALA A 47 -13.94 0.32 -16.53
N TRP A 48 -14.22 -0.06 -15.28
CA TRP A 48 -15.25 0.57 -14.44
C TRP A 48 -14.68 1.52 -13.40
N VAL A 49 -13.35 1.54 -13.22
CA VAL A 49 -12.66 2.36 -12.22
C VAL A 49 -12.12 3.65 -12.85
N TYR A 50 -11.66 3.58 -14.10
CA TYR A 50 -11.07 4.70 -14.83
C TYR A 50 -11.90 5.02 -16.09
N GLU A 51 -11.92 6.30 -16.46
CA GLU A 51 -12.43 6.79 -17.76
C GLU A 51 -11.33 6.73 -18.83
#